data_AF-A0A9W7G2T3-F1
#
_entry.id   AF-A0A9W7G2T3-F1
#
_cell.length_a   1.000
_cell.length_b   1.000
_cell.length_c   1.000
_cell.angle_alpha   90.00
_cell.angle_beta   90.00
_cell.angle_gamma   90.00
#
_symmetry.space_group_name_H-M   'P 1'
#
loop_
_entity.id
_entity.type
_entity.pdbx_description
1 polymer ?
#
loop_
_entity_poly.entity_id
_entity_poly.type
_entity_poly.pdbx_seq_one_letter_code
_entity_poly.pdbx_strand_id
1 'polypeptide(L)'
;MLDLEALKPYVITFLVSFLIWYYLNGGFKTPEPPKQEEPEEPPIPNNFTLEKLATFDGSTDETVPNPIPTSIYVSVDSTVFDVSSGRDFYGPGGAYAMFAGKEIGWALATMSFDDVYLGNLDTSGMSVAERSSMEEWIIKYRDYKNYPIVGRVTPPDLSSASKIIPPSTMLQHTGTQPALVSGSIPSIYVGVGDYVFDCSYGGCEFYLPGKSYALFAGRDASVALAKMSFKEEDLDSTDTQGLNEKEKKVLTDWVKSFRDKKGYPIVGRTGNGFRVE
;
A
#
# COMPACT_ATOMS: atom_id res chain seq x y z
N MET A 1 35.02 8.67 -73.70
CA MET A 1 34.81 9.65 -72.62
C MET A 1 33.30 9.75 -72.46
N LEU A 2 32.72 9.24 -71.37
CA LEU A 2 31.27 9.32 -71.15
C LEU A 2 30.88 10.78 -70.91
N ASP A 3 29.91 11.29 -71.66
CA ASP A 3 29.45 12.68 -71.57
C ASP A 3 28.62 12.86 -70.29
N LEU A 4 29.21 13.56 -69.33
CA LEU A 4 28.61 13.80 -68.01
C LEU A 4 27.35 14.68 -68.11
N GLU A 5 27.22 15.52 -69.15
CA GLU A 5 26.04 16.39 -69.34
C GLU A 5 24.81 15.57 -69.74
N ALA A 6 24.99 14.52 -70.54
CA ALA A 6 23.90 13.64 -70.96
C ALA A 6 23.32 12.78 -69.81
N LEU A 7 24.09 12.59 -68.72
CA LEU A 7 23.67 11.76 -67.58
C LEU A 7 22.93 12.55 -66.49
N LYS A 8 23.09 13.88 -66.43
CA LYS A 8 22.47 14.74 -65.41
C LYS A 8 20.95 14.57 -65.24
N PRO A 9 20.12 14.52 -66.30
CA PRO A 9 18.68 14.39 -66.11
C PRO A 9 18.28 13.03 -65.51
N TYR A 10 19.03 11.96 -65.81
CA TYR A 10 18.80 10.63 -65.25
C TYR A 10 19.21 10.53 -63.78
N VAL A 11 20.30 11.21 -63.39
CA VAL A 11 20.74 11.26 -61.99
C VAL A 11 19.74 12.06 -61.15
N ILE A 12 19.27 13.21 -61.64
CA ILE A 12 18.28 14.03 -60.93
C ILE A 12 16.96 13.29 -60.78
N THR A 13 16.47 12.66 -61.85
CA THR A 13 15.24 11.86 -61.78
C THR A 13 15.38 10.69 -60.81
N PHE A 14 16.50 9.96 -60.84
CA PHE A 14 16.77 8.90 -59.87
C PHE A 14 16.78 9.41 -58.42
N LEU A 15 17.44 10.52 -58.14
CA LEU A 15 17.49 11.09 -56.78
C LEU A 15 16.11 11.56 -56.29
N VAL A 16 15.30 12.17 -57.16
CA VAL A 16 13.95 12.59 -56.83
C VAL A 16 13.04 11.37 -56.61
N SER A 17 13.10 10.37 -57.49
CA SER A 17 12.35 9.12 -57.32
C SER A 17 12.75 8.37 -56.06
N PHE A 18 14.04 8.36 -55.73
CA PHE A 18 14.56 7.76 -54.50
C PHE A 18 14.08 8.51 -53.26
N LEU A 19 14.10 9.85 -53.27
CA LEU A 19 13.57 10.68 -52.18
C LEU A 19 12.06 10.48 -51.98
N ILE A 20 11.29 10.39 -53.07
CA ILE A 20 9.84 10.12 -53.01
C ILE A 20 9.59 8.71 -52.47
N TRP A 21 10.29 7.70 -52.99
CA TRP A 21 10.19 6.32 -52.50
C TRP A 21 10.59 6.21 -51.02
N TYR A 22 11.64 6.92 -50.60
CA TYR A 22 12.11 6.99 -49.22
C TYR A 22 11.07 7.64 -48.30
N TYR A 23 10.40 8.71 -48.76
CA TYR A 23 9.30 9.35 -48.04
C TYR A 23 8.05 8.46 -47.97
N LEU A 24 7.66 7.83 -49.08
CA LEU A 24 6.49 6.95 -49.14
C LEU A 24 6.67 5.67 -48.31
N ASN A 25 7.90 5.20 -48.11
CA ASN A 25 8.21 4.02 -47.31
C ASN A 25 8.70 4.35 -45.89
N GLY A 26 8.44 5.57 -45.39
CA GLY A 26 8.59 5.89 -43.96
C GLY A 26 10.02 6.13 -43.49
N GLY A 27 10.90 6.66 -44.36
CA GLY A 27 12.31 6.95 -44.05
C GLY A 27 12.55 8.00 -42.96
N PHE A 28 11.50 8.70 -42.52
CA PHE A 28 11.45 9.35 -41.22
C PHE A 28 10.54 8.53 -40.30
N LYS A 29 11.11 7.53 -39.62
CA LYS A 29 10.53 7.11 -38.35
C LYS A 29 10.74 8.29 -37.41
N THR A 30 9.67 9.00 -37.06
CA THR A 30 9.69 9.87 -35.89
C THR A 30 10.31 9.04 -34.76
N PRO A 31 11.38 9.52 -34.10
CA PRO A 31 11.82 8.86 -32.88
C PRO A 31 10.59 8.78 -32.00
N GLU A 32 10.24 7.55 -31.63
CA GLU A 32 9.15 7.34 -30.69
C GLU A 32 9.48 8.24 -29.49
N PRO A 33 8.56 9.15 -29.09
CA PRO A 33 8.82 9.97 -27.92
C PRO A 33 9.25 9.02 -26.81
N PRO A 34 10.30 9.36 -26.03
CA PRO A 34 10.79 8.47 -24.99
C PRO A 34 9.56 8.04 -24.20
N LYS A 35 9.33 6.72 -24.16
CA LYS A 35 8.18 6.13 -23.49
C LYS A 35 8.19 6.75 -22.10
N GLN A 36 7.27 7.68 -21.86
CA GLN A 36 7.16 8.28 -20.54
C GLN A 36 6.88 7.09 -19.65
N GLU A 37 7.86 6.73 -18.80
CA GLU A 37 7.59 5.89 -17.66
C GLU A 37 6.41 6.59 -16.98
N GLU A 38 5.23 5.96 -17.04
CA GLU A 38 4.11 6.41 -16.21
C GLU A 38 4.71 6.61 -14.83
N PRO A 39 4.48 7.75 -14.16
CA PRO A 39 4.91 7.92 -12.78
C PRO A 39 4.45 6.66 -12.06
N GLU A 40 5.40 5.86 -11.54
CA GLU A 40 5.03 4.70 -10.73
C GLU A 40 4.04 5.26 -9.71
N GLU A 41 2.78 4.81 -9.78
CA GLU A 41 1.79 5.19 -8.78
C GLU A 41 2.47 4.93 -7.44
N PRO A 42 2.50 5.92 -6.53
CA PRO A 42 3.19 5.75 -5.26
C PRO A 42 2.75 4.42 -4.68
N PRO A 43 3.70 3.54 -4.28
CA PRO A 43 3.36 2.17 -3.94
C PRO A 43 2.24 2.22 -2.92
N ILE A 44 1.08 1.68 -3.31
CA ILE A 44 -0.15 1.69 -2.50
C ILE A 44 0.28 1.31 -1.08
N PRO A 45 0.08 2.16 -0.05
CA PRO A 45 0.58 1.87 1.28
C PRO A 45 0.07 0.50 1.71
N ASN A 46 0.97 -0.47 1.73
CA ASN A 46 0.62 -1.88 1.78
C ASN A 46 0.50 -2.27 3.24
N ASN A 47 -0.59 -2.95 3.59
CA ASN A 47 -0.59 -3.72 4.83
C ASN A 47 0.31 -4.96 4.61
N PHE A 48 1.15 -5.27 5.59
CA PHE A 48 2.11 -6.36 5.57
C PHE A 48 1.67 -7.44 6.56
N THR A 49 1.70 -8.70 6.15
CA THR A 49 1.87 -9.79 7.12
C THR A 49 3.34 -9.84 7.54
N LEU A 50 3.65 -10.46 8.67
CA LEU A 50 5.06 -10.69 9.05
C LEU A 50 5.80 -11.49 7.96
N GLU A 51 5.14 -12.47 7.34
CA GLU A 51 5.70 -13.26 6.24
C GLU A 51 6.01 -12.40 5.01
N LYS A 52 5.09 -11.50 4.64
CA LYS A 52 5.31 -10.56 3.53
C LYS A 52 6.39 -9.55 3.88
N LEU A 53 6.46 -9.07 5.13
CA LEU A 53 7.52 -8.16 5.57
C LEU A 53 8.90 -8.84 5.45
N ALA A 54 9.00 -10.12 5.78
CA ALA A 54 10.24 -10.88 5.75
C ALA A 54 10.88 -10.98 4.35
N THR A 55 10.14 -10.74 3.27
CA THR A 55 10.71 -10.72 1.91
C THR A 55 11.45 -9.43 1.58
N PHE A 56 11.36 -8.40 2.43
CA PHE A 56 11.99 -7.09 2.27
C PHE A 56 13.22 -6.99 3.18
N ASP A 57 14.17 -7.89 2.98
CA ASP A 57 15.36 -8.05 3.82
C ASP A 57 16.65 -7.49 3.18
N GLY A 58 16.58 -6.96 1.95
CA GLY A 58 17.74 -6.48 1.23
C GLY A 58 18.53 -7.53 0.46
N SER A 59 18.07 -8.78 0.46
CA SER A 59 18.69 -9.87 -0.31
C SER A 59 18.64 -9.62 -1.82
N THR A 60 19.49 -10.34 -2.56
CA THR A 60 19.54 -10.32 -4.03
C THR A 60 19.26 -11.72 -4.53
N ASP A 61 18.38 -11.85 -5.54
CA ASP A 61 18.17 -13.14 -6.21
C ASP A 61 19.27 -13.36 -7.25
N GLU A 62 20.35 -14.01 -6.85
CA GLU A 62 21.50 -14.30 -7.72
C GLU A 62 21.15 -15.21 -8.91
N THR A 63 19.96 -15.82 -8.94
CA THR A 63 19.52 -16.66 -10.07
C THR A 63 19.07 -15.85 -11.28
N VAL A 64 18.82 -14.54 -11.12
CA VAL A 64 18.35 -13.63 -12.17
C VAL A 64 19.52 -12.81 -12.73
N PRO A 65 19.64 -12.64 -14.07
CA PRO A 65 20.64 -11.74 -14.65
C PRO A 65 20.45 -10.29 -14.21
N ASN A 66 21.53 -9.63 -13.75
CA ASN A 66 21.53 -8.26 -13.20
C ASN A 66 20.53 -8.08 -12.03
N PRO A 67 20.71 -8.83 -10.92
CA PRO A 67 19.76 -8.81 -9.83
C PRO A 67 19.72 -7.44 -9.15
N ILE A 68 18.51 -6.95 -8.91
CA ILE A 68 18.28 -5.75 -8.12
C ILE A 68 18.03 -6.21 -6.67
N PRO A 69 18.76 -5.67 -5.68
CA PRO A 69 18.48 -6.00 -4.28
C PRO A 69 17.05 -5.63 -3.89
N THR A 70 16.40 -6.48 -3.11
CA THR A 70 15.08 -6.15 -2.53
C THR A 70 15.19 -4.90 -1.66
N SER A 71 14.10 -4.15 -1.54
CA SER A 71 14.03 -3.07 -0.54
C SER A 71 14.16 -3.65 0.87
N ILE A 72 14.65 -2.84 1.81
CA ILE A 72 14.83 -3.25 3.20
C ILE A 72 13.79 -2.55 4.05
N TYR A 73 12.85 -3.32 4.59
CA TYR A 73 11.79 -2.80 5.46
C TYR A 73 11.99 -3.29 6.88
N VAL A 74 11.58 -2.47 7.84
CA VAL A 74 11.51 -2.84 9.25
C VAL A 74 10.23 -2.28 9.84
N SER A 75 9.63 -3.03 10.76
CA SER A 75 8.41 -2.59 11.44
C SER A 75 8.74 -2.21 12.89
N VAL A 76 8.18 -1.10 13.35
CA VAL A 76 8.27 -0.65 14.75
C VAL A 76 6.88 -0.26 15.21
N ASP A 77 6.38 -0.95 16.24
CA ASP A 77 5.00 -0.79 16.74
C ASP A 77 3.99 -0.91 15.59
N SER A 78 4.16 -1.97 14.80
CA SER A 78 3.39 -2.24 13.58
C SER A 78 3.56 -1.21 12.46
N THR A 79 4.33 -0.13 12.60
CA THR A 79 4.56 0.84 11.50
C THR A 79 5.75 0.41 10.67
N VAL A 80 5.57 0.25 9.35
CA VAL A 80 6.62 -0.23 8.44
C VAL A 80 7.37 0.95 7.83
N PHE A 81 8.67 1.00 8.09
CA PHE A 81 9.61 1.96 7.55
C PHE A 81 10.43 1.35 6.42
N ASP A 82 10.61 2.10 5.33
CA ASP A 82 11.60 1.80 4.31
C ASP A 82 12.97 2.32 4.75
N VAL A 83 13.84 1.39 5.15
CA VAL A 83 15.21 1.67 5.58
C VAL A 83 16.25 1.35 4.51
N SER A 84 15.83 1.24 3.24
CA SER A 84 16.71 0.92 2.11
C SER A 84 17.85 1.93 1.93
N SER A 85 17.65 3.20 2.29
CA SER A 85 18.73 4.21 2.29
C SER A 85 19.80 3.96 3.36
N GLY A 86 19.52 3.11 4.34
CA GLY A 86 20.46 2.61 5.36
C GLY A 86 21.03 1.22 5.05
N ARG A 87 21.11 0.81 3.78
CA ARG A 87 21.54 -0.52 3.35
C ARG A 87 22.87 -0.99 3.95
N ASP A 88 23.83 -0.10 4.18
CA ASP A 88 25.11 -0.46 4.81
C ASP A 88 24.95 -0.99 6.25
N PHE A 89 23.85 -0.63 6.91
CA PHE A 89 23.53 -1.07 8.26
C PHE A 89 22.57 -2.25 8.29
N TYR A 90 21.48 -2.19 7.51
CA TYR A 90 20.40 -3.16 7.56
C TYR A 90 20.47 -4.24 6.47
N GLY A 91 21.24 -4.02 5.41
CA GLY A 91 21.38 -4.98 4.32
C GLY A 91 22.29 -6.16 4.70
N PRO A 92 22.38 -7.19 3.84
CA PRO A 92 23.23 -8.35 4.08
C PRO A 92 24.67 -7.97 4.46
N GLY A 93 25.15 -8.47 5.60
CA GLY A 93 26.48 -8.17 6.14
C GLY A 93 26.59 -6.91 7.00
N GLY A 94 25.52 -6.11 7.09
CA GLY A 94 25.45 -4.94 7.98
C GLY A 94 25.28 -5.30 9.45
N ALA A 95 25.63 -4.37 10.35
CA ALA A 95 25.57 -4.59 11.80
C ALA A 95 24.14 -4.80 12.34
N TYR A 96 23.12 -4.34 11.60
CA TYR A 96 21.70 -4.42 11.94
C TYR A 96 20.92 -5.31 10.97
N ALA A 97 21.61 -6.18 10.22
CA ALA A 97 20.99 -7.06 9.23
C ALA A 97 19.96 -8.02 9.83
N MET A 98 20.03 -8.34 11.13
CA MET A 98 19.03 -9.19 11.79
C MET A 98 17.64 -8.54 11.89
N PHE A 99 17.55 -7.21 11.77
CA PHE A 99 16.30 -6.45 11.86
C PHE A 99 15.56 -6.37 10.52
N ALA A 100 16.28 -6.54 9.41
CA ALA A 100 15.73 -6.47 8.07
C ALA A 100 14.57 -7.47 7.88
N GLY A 101 13.44 -6.97 7.40
CA GLY A 101 12.21 -7.74 7.18
C GLY A 101 11.44 -8.11 8.46
N LYS A 102 11.73 -7.50 9.62
CA LYS A 102 11.12 -7.90 10.91
C LYS A 102 10.42 -6.75 11.65
N GLU A 103 9.51 -7.12 12.55
CA GLU A 103 9.05 -6.23 13.62
C GLU A 103 10.11 -6.20 14.73
N ILE A 104 10.52 -5.00 15.14
CA ILE A 104 11.66 -4.79 16.03
C ILE A 104 11.33 -3.89 17.23
N GLY A 105 10.05 -3.59 17.49
CA GLY A 105 9.63 -2.75 18.61
C GLY A 105 10.21 -3.19 19.96
N TRP A 106 10.15 -4.48 20.29
CA TRP A 106 10.74 -5.02 21.51
C TRP A 106 12.28 -4.94 21.54
N ALA A 107 12.94 -5.18 20.42
CA ALA A 107 14.40 -5.06 20.33
C ALA A 107 14.86 -3.62 20.59
N LEU A 108 14.14 -2.62 20.06
CA LEU A 108 14.41 -1.20 20.30
C LEU A 108 14.04 -0.77 21.73
N ALA A 109 12.93 -1.29 22.26
CA ALA A 109 12.47 -1.03 23.62
C ALA A 109 13.50 -1.49 24.66
N THR A 110 14.09 -2.68 24.43
CA THR A 110 15.04 -3.34 25.34
C THR A 110 16.50 -3.09 25.00
N MET A 111 16.78 -2.42 23.87
CA MET A 111 18.13 -2.22 23.32
C MET A 111 18.88 -3.55 23.09
N SER A 112 18.17 -4.56 22.61
CA SER A 112 18.70 -5.92 22.40
C SER A 112 18.80 -6.28 20.91
N PHE A 113 19.74 -7.17 20.60
CA PHE A 113 19.88 -7.81 19.29
C PHE A 113 19.40 -9.28 19.29
N ASP A 114 18.85 -9.74 20.42
CA ASP A 114 18.40 -11.13 20.56
C ASP A 114 17.14 -11.39 19.72
N ASP A 115 17.14 -12.51 19.00
CA ASP A 115 16.04 -12.90 18.11
C ASP A 115 14.70 -13.11 18.85
N VAL A 116 14.75 -13.35 20.17
CA VAL A 116 13.55 -13.48 21.03
C VAL A 116 12.69 -12.21 21.06
N TYR A 117 13.26 -11.06 20.73
CA TYR A 117 12.58 -9.76 20.70
C TYR A 117 12.15 -9.35 19.28
N LEU A 118 12.33 -10.21 18.28
CA LEU A 118 11.99 -9.93 16.88
C LEU A 118 10.68 -10.61 16.49
N GLY A 119 9.86 -9.92 15.71
CA GLY A 119 8.57 -10.42 15.21
C GLY A 119 7.41 -10.34 16.21
N ASN A 120 7.63 -9.88 17.45
CA ASN A 120 6.57 -9.74 18.44
C ASN A 120 5.81 -8.41 18.27
N LEU A 121 4.56 -8.51 17.83
CA LEU A 121 3.65 -7.36 17.64
C LEU A 121 2.93 -6.92 18.92
N ASP A 122 2.90 -7.75 19.96
CA ASP A 122 2.23 -7.41 21.22
C ASP A 122 3.11 -6.53 22.09
N THR A 123 2.82 -5.23 22.12
CA THR A 123 3.54 -4.22 22.93
C THR A 123 2.86 -3.93 24.28
N SER A 124 1.79 -4.65 24.62
CA SER A 124 1.02 -4.42 25.86
C SER A 124 1.81 -4.78 27.13
N GLY A 125 2.78 -5.68 27.01
CA GLY A 125 3.66 -6.11 28.11
C GLY A 125 4.82 -5.16 28.43
N MET A 126 5.04 -4.10 27.65
CA MET A 126 6.16 -3.18 27.85
C MET A 126 5.96 -2.30 29.10
N SER A 127 7.03 -2.12 29.87
CA SER A 127 7.09 -1.09 30.91
C SER A 127 7.07 0.32 30.29
N VAL A 128 6.81 1.33 31.12
CA VAL A 128 6.82 2.74 30.68
C VAL A 128 8.17 3.13 30.07
N ALA A 129 9.27 2.69 30.68
CA ALA A 129 10.62 3.01 30.18
C ALA A 129 10.92 2.35 28.83
N GLU A 130 10.53 1.07 28.66
CA GLU A 130 10.65 0.34 27.40
C GLU A 130 9.82 0.99 26.29
N ARG A 131 8.57 1.36 26.61
CA ARG A 131 7.68 2.06 25.69
C ARG A 131 8.26 3.41 25.26
N SER A 132 8.75 4.22 26.20
CA SER A 132 9.40 5.49 25.88
C SER A 132 10.65 5.31 25.01
N SER A 133 11.47 4.28 25.29
CA SER A 133 12.63 3.96 24.46
C SER A 133 12.25 3.63 23.01
N MET A 134 11.22 2.79 22.82
CA MET A 134 10.69 2.47 21.49
C MET A 134 10.15 3.71 20.77
N GLU A 135 9.36 4.54 21.45
CA GLU A 135 8.81 5.79 20.90
C GLU A 135 9.90 6.77 20.46
N GLU A 136 10.99 6.91 21.23
CA GLU A 136 12.15 7.71 20.84
C GLU A 136 12.81 7.19 19.56
N TRP A 137 12.89 5.87 19.38
CA TRP A 137 13.41 5.29 18.16
C TRP A 137 12.52 5.54 16.95
N ILE A 138 11.20 5.46 17.13
CA ILE A 138 10.25 5.82 16.07
C ILE A 138 10.47 7.26 15.61
N ILE A 139 10.66 8.19 16.56
CA ILE A 139 11.00 9.59 16.26
C ILE A 139 12.34 9.67 15.52
N LYS A 140 13.38 8.92 15.94
CA LYS A 140 14.66 8.86 15.23
C LYS A 140 14.52 8.38 13.78
N TYR A 141 13.72 7.35 13.55
CA TYR A 141 13.50 6.80 12.21
C TYR A 141 12.78 7.80 11.32
N ARG A 142 11.71 8.43 11.85
CA ARG A 142 10.87 9.37 11.12
C ARG A 142 11.53 10.74 10.92
N ASP A 143 12.02 11.37 11.97
CA ASP A 143 12.41 12.79 11.94
C ASP A 143 13.91 13.01 11.68
N TYR A 144 14.75 12.12 12.23
CA TYR A 144 16.19 12.28 12.12
C TYR A 144 16.74 11.56 10.89
N LYS A 145 16.27 10.33 10.64
CA LYS A 145 16.67 9.53 9.48
C LYS A 145 15.78 9.74 8.26
N ASN A 146 14.56 10.25 8.45
CA ASN A 146 13.61 10.50 7.36
C ASN A 146 13.30 9.24 6.55
N TYR A 147 13.19 8.09 7.22
CA TYR A 147 12.75 6.86 6.57
C TYR A 147 11.28 6.95 6.18
N PRO A 148 10.91 6.69 4.91
CA PRO A 148 9.51 6.70 4.49
C PRO A 148 8.69 5.65 5.23
N ILE A 149 7.46 5.99 5.63
CA ILE A 149 6.49 5.02 6.12
C ILE A 149 5.79 4.42 4.89
N VAL A 150 5.94 3.11 4.68
CA VAL A 150 5.40 2.40 3.51
C VAL A 150 4.20 1.52 3.83
N GLY A 151 3.83 1.42 5.11
CA GLY A 151 2.63 0.70 5.52
C GLY A 151 2.63 0.34 6.99
N ARG A 152 1.92 -0.74 7.31
CA ARG A 152 1.86 -1.32 8.65
C ARG A 152 1.89 -2.84 8.61
N VAL A 153 2.40 -3.47 9.66
CA VAL A 153 2.19 -4.90 9.89
C VAL A 153 0.81 -5.09 10.53
N THR A 154 0.08 -6.08 10.03
CA THR A 154 -1.12 -6.58 10.69
C THR A 154 -0.87 -7.99 11.21
N PRO A 155 -1.12 -8.26 12.50
CA PRO A 155 -1.14 -9.61 13.03
C PRO A 155 -1.93 -10.56 12.13
N PRO A 156 -1.45 -11.80 11.90
CA PRO A 156 -2.22 -12.83 11.19
C PRO A 156 -3.61 -13.03 11.83
N ASP A 157 -3.68 -12.85 13.14
CA ASP A 157 -4.88 -13.03 13.99
C ASP A 157 -5.68 -11.73 14.21
N LEU A 158 -5.35 -10.62 13.52
CA LEU A 158 -6.37 -9.56 13.31
C LEU A 158 -7.49 -10.05 12.38
N SER A 159 -7.27 -11.19 11.71
CA SER A 159 -8.33 -12.15 11.35
C SER A 159 -9.08 -12.74 12.56
N SER A 160 -9.21 -11.98 13.65
CA SER A 160 -10.30 -12.00 14.61
C SER A 160 -11.64 -11.72 13.92
N ALA A 161 -11.90 -12.36 12.78
CA ALA A 161 -13.18 -12.47 12.12
C ALA A 161 -14.24 -13.08 13.05
N SER A 162 -13.99 -13.33 14.33
CA SER A 162 -15.02 -13.65 15.32
C SER A 162 -15.35 -12.46 16.22
N LYS A 163 -14.45 -11.48 16.36
CA LYS A 163 -14.59 -10.35 17.28
C LYS A 163 -15.58 -9.35 16.68
N ILE A 164 -16.70 -9.16 17.36
CA ILE A 164 -17.62 -8.09 17.03
C ILE A 164 -17.00 -6.76 17.45
N ILE A 165 -16.90 -5.82 16.51
CA ILE A 165 -16.49 -4.44 16.77
C ILE A 165 -17.78 -3.60 16.83
N PRO A 166 -18.14 -3.07 18.01
CA PRO A 166 -19.32 -2.20 18.13
C PRO A 166 -19.16 -0.93 17.29
N PRO A 167 -20.28 -0.35 16.79
CA PRO A 167 -20.25 0.94 16.10
C PRO A 167 -19.57 2.05 16.90
N SER A 168 -19.72 2.06 18.23
CA SER A 168 -19.06 3.03 19.10
C SER A 168 -17.53 2.92 19.09
N THR A 169 -16.98 1.73 18.87
CA THR A 169 -15.54 1.52 18.68
C THR A 169 -15.12 1.98 17.29
N MET A 170 -15.89 1.64 16.24
CA MET A 170 -15.58 2.09 14.87
C MET A 170 -15.53 3.61 14.75
N LEU A 171 -16.44 4.33 15.43
CA LEU A 171 -16.46 5.80 15.46
C LEU A 171 -15.22 6.45 16.11
N GLN A 172 -14.38 5.68 16.80
CA GLN A 172 -13.08 6.15 17.30
C GLN A 172 -11.97 6.08 16.24
N HIS A 173 -12.25 5.44 15.10
CA HIS A 173 -11.32 5.17 14.01
C HIS A 173 -11.82 5.81 12.72
N THR A 174 -11.90 7.14 12.72
CA THR A 174 -12.44 7.95 11.60
C THR A 174 -11.34 8.68 10.82
N GLY A 175 -10.08 8.54 11.20
CA GLY A 175 -8.98 9.32 10.63
C GLY A 175 -8.80 10.71 11.25
N THR A 176 -9.63 11.11 12.22
CA THR A 176 -9.56 12.44 12.89
C THR A 176 -8.91 12.39 14.27
N GLN A 177 -8.88 11.22 14.89
CA GLN A 177 -8.25 11.01 16.19
C GLN A 177 -6.73 11.12 16.09
N PRO A 178 -6.01 11.39 17.20
CA PRO A 178 -4.55 11.29 17.20
C PRO A 178 -4.13 9.89 16.75
N ALA A 179 -3.17 9.83 15.82
CA ALA A 179 -2.56 8.56 15.47
C ALA A 179 -1.81 7.98 16.68
N LEU A 180 -1.82 6.66 16.82
CA LEU A 180 -1.15 5.96 17.93
C LEU A 180 0.33 6.32 17.97
N VAL A 181 0.94 6.37 16.79
CA VAL A 181 2.29 6.86 16.57
C VAL A 181 2.18 8.27 16.00
N SER A 182 2.80 9.25 16.66
CA SER A 182 2.90 10.61 16.13
C SER A 182 3.35 10.57 14.67
N GLY A 183 2.69 11.33 13.78
CA GLY A 183 3.05 11.43 12.35
C GLY A 183 2.74 10.20 11.48
N SER A 184 2.17 9.13 12.04
CA SER A 184 1.54 8.06 11.26
C SER A 184 0.12 8.44 10.85
N ILE A 185 -0.49 7.66 9.96
CA ILE A 185 -1.88 7.88 9.55
C ILE A 185 -2.79 7.41 10.69
N PRO A 186 -3.74 8.25 11.18
CA PRO A 186 -4.69 7.80 12.17
C PRO A 186 -5.53 6.65 11.64
N SER A 187 -5.97 5.77 12.53
CA SER A 187 -6.71 4.58 12.15
C SER A 187 -8.06 4.90 11.50
N ILE A 188 -8.41 4.17 10.44
CA ILE A 188 -9.67 4.33 9.71
C ILE A 188 -10.32 2.98 9.57
N TYR A 189 -11.47 2.77 10.23
CA TYR A 189 -12.25 1.55 10.09
C TYR A 189 -13.47 1.77 9.22
N VAL A 190 -13.77 0.82 8.34
CA VAL A 190 -14.97 0.85 7.50
C VAL A 190 -15.63 -0.52 7.54
N GLY A 191 -16.91 -0.57 7.90
CA GLY A 191 -17.72 -1.79 7.87
C GLY A 191 -18.28 -2.01 6.47
N VAL A 192 -18.12 -3.21 5.92
CA VAL A 192 -18.71 -3.61 4.63
C VAL A 192 -19.14 -5.08 4.73
N GLY A 193 -20.45 -5.32 4.62
CA GLY A 193 -21.05 -6.61 4.94
C GLY A 193 -20.89 -6.95 6.42
N ASP A 194 -20.51 -8.20 6.71
CA ASP A 194 -20.20 -8.66 8.08
C ASP A 194 -18.75 -8.35 8.51
N TYR A 195 -17.98 -7.60 7.72
CA TYR A 195 -16.55 -7.37 7.96
C TYR A 195 -16.26 -5.92 8.32
N VAL A 196 -15.34 -5.71 9.26
CA VAL A 196 -14.74 -4.40 9.54
C VAL A 196 -13.33 -4.40 8.97
N PHE A 197 -13.10 -3.51 8.01
CA PHE A 197 -11.82 -3.34 7.34
C PHE A 197 -11.03 -2.18 7.93
N ASP A 198 -9.72 -2.36 8.06
CA ASP A 198 -8.77 -1.29 8.34
C ASP A 198 -8.32 -0.64 7.04
N CYS A 199 -8.84 0.56 6.79
CA CYS A 199 -8.57 1.36 5.61
C CYS A 199 -7.55 2.47 5.88
N SER A 200 -6.78 2.39 6.98
CA SER A 200 -5.80 3.43 7.34
C SER A 200 -4.70 3.55 6.30
N TYR A 201 -4.24 2.41 5.76
CA TYR A 201 -3.22 2.35 4.72
C TYR A 201 -3.85 1.85 3.41
N GLY A 202 -3.57 2.57 2.31
CA GLY A 202 -4.22 2.38 1.01
C GLY A 202 -5.63 3.00 0.89
N GLY A 203 -6.31 3.19 2.02
CA GLY A 203 -7.63 3.82 2.07
C GLY A 203 -7.62 5.31 2.47
N CYS A 204 -6.52 5.81 3.05
CA CYS A 204 -6.44 7.18 3.55
C CYS A 204 -6.76 8.25 2.49
N GLU A 205 -6.40 8.02 1.24
CA GLU A 205 -6.71 8.93 0.13
C GLU A 205 -8.21 9.06 -0.16
N PHE A 206 -9.00 8.09 0.29
CA PHE A 206 -10.45 7.99 0.09
C PHE A 206 -11.24 8.38 1.33
N TYR A 207 -10.79 7.98 2.52
CA TYR A 207 -11.57 8.04 3.75
C TYR A 207 -11.10 9.10 4.76
N LEU A 208 -9.94 9.71 4.59
CA LEU A 208 -9.53 10.81 5.47
C LEU A 208 -10.49 12.02 5.35
N PRO A 209 -10.56 12.88 6.38
CA PRO A 209 -11.38 14.09 6.33
C PRO A 209 -11.14 14.93 5.07
N GLY A 210 -12.22 15.28 4.37
CA GLY A 210 -12.17 16.05 3.12
C GLY A 210 -11.99 15.21 1.85
N LYS A 211 -11.90 13.88 1.94
CA LYS A 211 -11.85 12.95 0.80
C LYS A 211 -13.24 12.45 0.40
N SER A 212 -13.35 11.87 -0.80
CA SER A 212 -14.64 11.54 -1.44
C SER A 212 -15.49 10.53 -0.67
N TYR A 213 -14.86 9.67 0.13
CA TYR A 213 -15.53 8.60 0.88
C TYR A 213 -15.40 8.78 2.40
N ALA A 214 -15.02 9.98 2.87
CA ALA A 214 -14.80 10.28 4.28
C ALA A 214 -16.04 10.00 5.16
N LEU A 215 -17.24 10.07 4.59
CA LEU A 215 -18.51 9.80 5.28
C LEU A 215 -18.63 8.35 5.78
N PHE A 216 -17.90 7.41 5.17
CA PHE A 216 -17.90 6.00 5.57
C PHE A 216 -16.92 5.69 6.69
N ALA A 217 -16.01 6.62 7.01
CA ALA A 217 -15.01 6.41 8.06
C ALA A 217 -15.69 6.23 9.42
N GLY A 218 -15.37 5.13 10.09
CA GLY A 218 -15.92 4.73 11.38
C GLY A 218 -17.35 4.20 11.36
N ARG A 219 -17.91 3.89 10.18
CA ARG A 219 -19.31 3.45 10.02
C ARG A 219 -19.43 2.10 9.32
N ASP A 220 -20.59 1.47 9.48
CA ASP A 220 -21.01 0.37 8.61
C ASP A 220 -21.57 0.96 7.32
N ALA A 221 -20.78 0.91 6.25
CA ALA A 221 -21.12 1.46 4.95
C ALA A 221 -21.90 0.48 4.07
N SER A 222 -22.35 -0.67 4.61
CA SER A 222 -22.96 -1.75 3.82
C SER A 222 -24.15 -1.29 2.98
N VAL A 223 -25.13 -0.62 3.58
CA VAL A 223 -26.35 -0.18 2.89
C VAL A 223 -26.04 0.94 1.91
N ALA A 224 -25.25 1.93 2.34
CA ALA A 224 -24.81 3.03 1.50
C ALA A 224 -24.05 2.57 0.25
N LEU A 225 -23.12 1.61 0.39
CA LEU A 225 -22.38 1.02 -0.72
C LEU A 225 -23.26 0.16 -1.62
N ALA A 226 -24.17 -0.63 -1.05
CA ALA A 226 -25.11 -1.46 -1.82
C ALA A 226 -26.05 -0.62 -2.70
N LYS A 227 -26.53 0.50 -2.16
CA LYS A 227 -27.41 1.45 -2.86
C LYS A 227 -26.65 2.50 -3.68
N MET A 228 -25.32 2.57 -3.55
CA MET A 228 -24.48 3.62 -4.13
C MET A 228 -24.96 5.03 -3.72
N SER A 229 -25.28 5.20 -2.44
CA SER A 229 -25.91 6.39 -1.87
C SER A 229 -24.99 7.07 -0.86
N PHE A 230 -24.98 8.41 -0.88
CA PHE A 230 -24.30 9.25 0.12
C PHE A 230 -25.28 9.95 1.06
N LYS A 231 -26.54 9.51 1.09
CA LYS A 231 -27.57 10.10 1.95
C LYS A 231 -27.40 9.64 3.40
N GLU A 232 -27.66 10.53 4.34
CA GLU A 232 -27.56 10.23 5.78
C GLU A 232 -28.41 9.03 6.21
N GLU A 233 -29.62 8.89 5.66
CA GLU A 233 -30.52 7.76 5.92
C GLU A 233 -29.91 6.39 5.56
N ASP A 234 -29.07 6.33 4.54
CA ASP A 234 -28.41 5.11 4.09
C ASP A 234 -27.04 4.90 4.79
N LEU A 235 -26.40 5.98 5.23
CA LEU A 235 -25.10 5.95 5.92
C LEU A 235 -25.17 5.37 7.33
N ASP A 236 -26.31 5.55 8.01
CA ASP A 236 -26.55 5.03 9.36
C ASP A 236 -27.33 3.71 9.36
N SER A 237 -27.75 3.24 8.18
CA SER A 237 -28.50 2.00 8.08
C SER A 237 -27.57 0.78 8.07
N THR A 238 -27.84 -0.14 9.00
CA THR A 238 -27.20 -1.46 9.08
C THR A 238 -28.10 -2.57 8.55
N ASP A 239 -29.33 -2.24 8.11
CA ASP A 239 -30.30 -3.22 7.64
C ASP A 239 -29.99 -3.68 6.21
N THR A 240 -29.21 -4.75 6.13
CA THR A 240 -28.89 -5.42 4.87
C THR A 240 -29.95 -6.42 4.41
N GLN A 241 -30.96 -6.73 5.24
CA GLN A 241 -32.05 -7.65 4.89
C GLN A 241 -33.06 -6.98 3.95
N GLY A 242 -33.23 -5.67 4.07
CA GLY A 242 -34.08 -4.86 3.18
C GLY A 242 -33.52 -4.66 1.76
N LEU A 243 -32.31 -5.13 1.47
CA LEU A 243 -31.67 -4.98 0.16
C LEU A 243 -32.27 -5.96 -0.87
N ASN A 244 -32.47 -5.48 -2.10
CA ASN A 244 -32.85 -6.35 -3.21
C ASN A 244 -31.65 -7.16 -3.75
N GLU A 245 -31.91 -8.15 -4.61
CA GLU A 245 -30.86 -9.05 -5.13
C GLU A 245 -29.76 -8.32 -5.92
N LYS A 246 -30.09 -7.22 -6.61
CA LYS A 246 -29.09 -6.41 -7.31
C LYS A 246 -28.18 -5.68 -6.32
N GLU A 247 -28.75 -5.10 -5.28
CA GLU A 247 -28.02 -4.40 -4.22
C GLU A 247 -27.12 -5.36 -3.42
N LYS A 248 -27.62 -6.57 -3.08
CA LYS A 248 -26.80 -7.62 -2.44
C LYS A 248 -25.61 -8.04 -3.30
N LYS A 249 -25.79 -8.11 -4.63
CA LYS A 249 -24.68 -8.38 -5.56
C LYS A 249 -23.65 -7.24 -5.54
N VAL A 250 -24.10 -5.99 -5.58
CA VAL A 250 -23.20 -4.82 -5.47
C VAL A 250 -22.43 -4.85 -4.15
N LEU A 251 -23.08 -5.15 -3.03
CA LEU A 251 -22.43 -5.30 -1.73
C LEU A 251 -21.39 -6.43 -1.74
N THR A 252 -21.72 -7.57 -2.35
CA THR A 252 -20.80 -8.70 -2.53
C THR A 252 -19.55 -8.29 -3.31
N ASP A 253 -19.73 -7.55 -4.39
CA ASP A 253 -18.63 -7.06 -5.23
C ASP A 253 -17.75 -6.06 -4.46
N TRP A 254 -18.35 -5.21 -3.61
CA TRP A 254 -17.62 -4.32 -2.71
C TRP A 254 -16.79 -5.07 -1.68
N VAL A 255 -17.36 -6.07 -1.00
CA VAL A 255 -16.62 -6.91 -0.03
C VAL A 255 -15.41 -7.56 -0.70
N LYS A 256 -15.60 -8.15 -1.90
CA LYS A 256 -14.49 -8.73 -2.68
C LYS A 256 -13.47 -7.69 -3.10
N SER A 257 -13.89 -6.50 -3.50
CA SER A 257 -12.99 -5.41 -3.84
C SER A 257 -12.13 -4.98 -2.65
N PHE A 258 -12.72 -4.81 -1.46
CA PHE A 258 -12.00 -4.44 -0.24
C PHE A 258 -10.99 -5.53 0.17
N ARG A 259 -11.41 -6.80 0.15
CA ARG A 259 -10.59 -7.93 0.57
C ARG A 259 -9.52 -8.30 -0.46
N ASP A 260 -9.91 -8.52 -1.71
CA ASP A 260 -9.06 -9.19 -2.71
C ASP A 260 -8.34 -8.19 -3.61
N LYS A 261 -8.98 -7.06 -3.96
CA LYS A 261 -8.39 -6.05 -4.86
C LYS A 261 -7.60 -4.99 -4.10
N LYS A 262 -8.14 -4.51 -2.97
CA LYS A 262 -7.51 -3.49 -2.14
C LYS A 262 -6.66 -4.07 -1.02
N GLY A 263 -6.90 -5.32 -0.63
CA GLY A 263 -6.11 -5.99 0.40
C GLY A 263 -6.24 -5.34 1.77
N TYR A 264 -7.38 -4.73 2.09
CA TYR A 264 -7.58 -4.13 3.41
C TYR A 264 -7.67 -5.25 4.46
N PRO A 265 -6.92 -5.14 5.57
CA PRO A 265 -7.01 -6.08 6.68
C PRO A 265 -8.40 -6.07 7.28
N ILE A 266 -8.91 -7.25 7.57
CA ILE A 266 -10.11 -7.39 8.39
C ILE A 266 -9.64 -7.30 9.84
N VAL A 267 -10.24 -6.42 10.64
CA VAL A 267 -9.95 -6.24 12.06
C VAL A 267 -11.04 -6.80 12.98
N GLY A 268 -12.18 -7.16 12.40
CA GLY A 268 -13.28 -7.78 13.13
C GLY A 268 -14.55 -7.87 12.29
N ARG A 269 -15.69 -8.02 12.96
CA ARG A 269 -17.02 -8.11 12.35
C ARG A 269 -17.96 -7.02 12.83
N THR A 270 -18.90 -6.66 11.96
CA THR A 270 -20.01 -5.76 12.32
C THR A 270 -21.05 -6.49 13.19
N GLY A 271 -21.17 -7.82 13.03
CA GLY A 271 -22.05 -8.67 13.84
C GLY A 271 -23.51 -8.68 13.41
N ASN A 272 -23.89 -7.78 12.52
CA ASN A 272 -25.25 -7.63 11.99
C ASN A 272 -25.28 -7.62 10.44
N GLY A 273 -24.13 -7.87 9.80
CA GLY A 273 -23.94 -7.65 8.37
C GLY A 273 -24.29 -8.84 7.48
N PHE A 274 -24.57 -8.52 6.22
CA PHE A 274 -24.71 -9.49 5.13
C PHE A 274 -23.41 -10.31 4.97
N ARG A 275 -23.54 -11.64 5.00
CA ARG A 275 -22.41 -12.56 4.81
C ARG A 275 -22.25 -12.92 3.35
N VAL A 276 -21.08 -12.61 2.83
CA VAL A 276 -20.62 -13.13 1.54
C VAL A 276 -19.97 -14.48 1.82
N GLU A 277 -20.58 -15.55 1.31
CA GLU A 277 -19.99 -16.90 1.24
C GLU A 277 -18.79 -16.95 0.27
#